data_AF-A0A7X6PSF1-F1
#
_entry.id   AF-A0A7X6PSF1-F1
#
_cell.length_a   1.000
_cell.length_b   1.000
_cell.length_c   1.000
_cell.angle_alpha   90.00
_cell.angle_beta   90.00
_cell.angle_gamma   90.00
#
_symmetry.space_group_name_H-M   'P 1'
#
loop_
_entity.id
_entity.type
_entity.pdbx_description
1 polymer ?
#
loop_
_entity_poly.entity_id
_entity_poly.type
_entity_poly.pdbx_seq_one_letter_code
_entity_poly.pdbx_strand_id
1 'polypeptide(L)'
;MNRGVVAYIVGRILIVTAALMIPSLLVALLYGEGWTGCYPFLVAILATALVGFMASYRKPKDMSYYMQEGFVIVALTWIALSFFGAIPFYISGWIPKLHDALFETASGFSTTG
;
A
#
# COMPACT_ATOMS: atom_id res chain seq x y z
N MET A 1 16.10 -19.05 -3.81
CA MET A 1 15.06 -18.02 -3.56
C MET A 1 15.40 -16.74 -4.31
N ASN A 2 14.65 -16.41 -5.36
CA ASN A 2 14.85 -15.21 -6.18
C ASN A 2 14.33 -13.95 -5.48
N ARG A 3 15.13 -13.39 -4.57
CA ARG A 3 14.76 -12.19 -3.78
C ARG A 3 14.47 -10.96 -4.64
N GLY A 4 15.13 -10.85 -5.80
CA GLY A 4 14.90 -9.76 -6.75
C GLY A 4 13.49 -9.77 -7.31
N VAL A 5 12.99 -10.94 -7.73
CA VAL A 5 11.61 -11.09 -8.24
C VAL A 5 10.57 -10.83 -7.15
N VAL A 6 10.82 -11.31 -5.93
CA VAL A 6 9.94 -11.05 -4.79
C VAL A 6 9.80 -9.54 -4.54
N ALA A 7 10.92 -8.83 -4.37
CA ALA A 7 10.90 -7.39 -4.13
C ALA A 7 10.27 -6.61 -5.30
N TYR A 8 10.59 -7.02 -6.54
CA TYR A 8 10.02 -6.40 -7.73
C TYR A 8 8.51 -6.54 -7.79
N ILE A 9 7.97 -7.75 -7.57
CA ILE A 9 6.52 -7.99 -7.63
C ILE A 9 5.80 -7.24 -6.50
N VAL A 10 6.28 -7.34 -5.26
CA VAL A 10 5.70 -6.60 -4.12
C VAL A 10 5.73 -5.10 -4.39
N GLY A 11 6.85 -4.57 -4.90
CA GLY A 11 6.98 -3.16 -5.27
C GLY A 11 5.99 -2.71 -6.35
N ARG A 12 5.76 -3.55 -7.37
CA ARG A 12 4.74 -3.29 -8.41
C ARG A 12 3.33 -3.27 -7.83
N ILE A 13 3.02 -4.17 -6.90
CA ILE A 13 1.73 -4.17 -6.21
C ILE A 13 1.55 -2.88 -5.42
N LEU A 14 2.57 -2.42 -4.68
CA LEU A 14 2.51 -1.15 -3.95
C LEU A 14 2.29 0.06 -4.85
N ILE A 15 2.90 0.10 -6.05
CA ILE A 15 2.62 1.16 -7.03
C ILE A 15 1.16 1.16 -7.45
N VAL A 16 0.58 -0.02 -7.71
CA VAL A 16 -0.85 -0.14 -8.03
C VAL A 16 -1.71 0.31 -6.85
N THR A 17 -1.36 -0.09 -5.61
CA THR A 17 -2.07 0.35 -4.40
C THR A 17 -2.03 1.87 -4.24
N ALA A 18 -0.88 2.51 -4.47
CA ALA A 18 -0.76 3.96 -4.44
C ALA A 18 -1.69 4.62 -5.49
N ALA A 19 -1.76 4.06 -6.69
CA ALA A 19 -2.68 4.54 -7.72
C ALA A 19 -4.16 4.35 -7.33
N LEU A 20 -4.49 3.25 -6.64
CA LEU A 20 -5.85 2.97 -6.16
C LEU A 20 -6.29 3.87 -5.00
N MET A 21 -5.38 4.60 -4.35
CA MET A 21 -5.73 5.65 -3.38
C MET A 21 -6.08 6.99 -4.05
N ILE A 22 -5.76 7.18 -5.33
CA ILE A 22 -6.05 8.43 -6.06
C ILE A 22 -7.57 8.73 -6.11
N PRO A 23 -8.47 7.75 -6.36
CA PRO A 23 -9.91 7.99 -6.28
C PRO A 23 -10.36 8.61 -4.95
N SER A 24 -9.83 8.14 -3.81
CA SER A 24 -10.16 8.70 -2.50
C SER A 24 -9.70 10.15 -2.35
N LEU A 25 -8.50 10.47 -2.85
CA LEU A 25 -8.02 11.85 -2.92
C LEU A 25 -8.90 12.74 -3.81
N LEU A 26 -9.34 12.23 -4.97
CA LEU A 26 -10.24 12.96 -5.86
C LEU A 26 -11.59 13.22 -5.20
N VAL A 27 -12.14 12.26 -4.46
CA VAL A 27 -13.37 12.45 -3.68
C VAL A 27 -13.19 13.56 -2.65
N ALA A 28 -12.10 13.55 -1.87
CA ALA A 28 -11.82 14.60 -0.89
C ALA A 28 -11.73 16.01 -1.54
N LEU A 29 -11.16 16.11 -2.74
CA LEU A 29 -11.11 17.35 -3.52
C LEU A 29 -12.50 17.79 -4.02
N LEU A 30 -13.29 16.86 -4.56
CA LEU A 30 -14.63 17.14 -5.09
C LEU A 30 -15.60 17.61 -4.00
N TYR A 31 -15.47 17.05 -2.80
CA TYR A 31 -16.31 17.39 -1.65
C TYR A 31 -15.82 18.65 -0.89
N GLY A 32 -14.66 19.20 -1.27
CA GLY A 32 -14.15 20.42 -0.66
C GLY A 32 -13.68 20.24 0.79
N GLU A 33 -13.17 19.05 1.15
CA GLU A 33 -12.68 18.75 2.51
C GLU A 33 -11.40 19.53 2.90
N GLY A 34 -10.91 20.39 2.00
CA GLY A 34 -9.74 21.22 2.20
C GLY A 34 -8.46 20.42 2.36
N TRP A 35 -7.44 21.07 2.93
CA TRP A 35 -6.14 20.43 3.15
C TRP A 35 -6.24 19.22 4.07
N THR A 36 -7.08 19.30 5.12
CA THR A 36 -7.27 18.27 6.15
C THR A 36 -7.75 16.92 5.61
N GLY A 37 -8.61 16.91 4.59
CA GLY A 37 -9.05 15.68 3.93
C GLY A 37 -8.05 15.16 2.89
N CYS A 38 -7.32 16.06 2.22
CA CYS A 38 -6.44 15.68 1.11
C CYS A 38 -5.05 15.20 1.55
N TYR A 39 -4.46 15.84 2.56
CA TYR A 39 -3.08 15.56 2.96
C TYR A 39 -2.81 14.12 3.41
N PRO A 40 -3.72 13.40 4.11
CA PRO A 40 -3.46 12.03 4.56
C PRO A 40 -3.32 11.07 3.36
N PHE A 41 -4.18 11.23 2.35
CA PHE A 41 -4.09 10.46 1.10
C PHE A 41 -2.85 10.84 0.29
N LEU A 42 -2.49 12.12 0.19
CA LEU A 42 -1.27 12.55 -0.51
C LEU A 42 -0.02 11.92 0.10
N VAL A 43 0.11 11.95 1.44
CA VAL A 43 1.24 11.34 2.14
C VAL A 43 1.27 9.83 1.90
N ALA A 44 0.12 9.16 2.00
CA ALA A 44 0.02 7.72 1.77
C ALA A 44 0.40 7.34 0.33
N ILE A 45 -0.12 8.06 -0.67
CA ILE A 45 0.19 7.84 -2.10
C ILE A 45 1.69 8.00 -2.34
N LEU A 46 2.29 9.10 -1.88
CA LEU A 46 3.70 9.39 -2.13
C LEU A 46 4.62 8.38 -1.41
N ALA A 47 4.33 8.06 -0.14
CA ALA A 47 5.12 7.09 0.61
C ALA A 47 5.04 5.69 -0.02
N THR A 48 3.83 5.23 -0.37
CA THR A 48 3.60 3.92 -0.97
C THR A 48 4.22 3.83 -2.36
N ALA A 49 4.05 4.86 -3.19
CA ALA A 49 4.64 4.92 -4.52
C ALA A 49 6.17 4.97 -4.47
N LEU A 50 6.76 5.73 -3.53
CA LEU A 50 8.21 5.80 -3.35
C LEU A 50 8.79 4.43 -2.97
N VAL A 51 8.21 3.77 -1.96
CA VAL A 51 8.67 2.44 -1.53
C VAL A 51 8.47 1.41 -2.64
N GLY A 52 7.30 1.41 -3.29
CA GLY A 52 7.00 0.53 -4.41
C GLY A 52 7.95 0.73 -5.59
N PHE A 53 8.27 1.98 -5.91
CA PHE A 53 9.25 2.33 -6.94
C PHE A 53 10.65 1.87 -6.57
N MET A 54 11.13 2.16 -5.35
CA MET A 54 12.46 1.72 -4.91
C MET A 54 12.60 0.18 -4.93
N ALA A 55 11.55 -0.54 -4.52
CA ALA A 55 11.54 -2.00 -4.54
C ALA A 55 11.48 -2.61 -5.96
N SER A 56 10.86 -1.91 -6.91
CA SER A 56 10.68 -2.39 -8.29
C SER A 56 11.52 -1.65 -9.34
N TYR A 57 12.43 -0.75 -8.93
CA TYR A 57 13.20 0.11 -9.83
C TYR A 57 14.05 -0.69 -10.82
N ARG A 58 14.66 -1.79 -10.37
CA ARG A 58 15.45 -2.68 -11.21
C ARG A 58 14.69 -3.97 -11.48
N LYS A 59 14.23 -4.13 -12.72
CA LYS A 59 13.66 -5.40 -13.18
C LYS A 59 14.71 -6.52 -13.07
N PRO A 60 14.42 -7.62 -12.38
CA PRO A 60 15.30 -8.78 -12.33
C PRO A 60 15.56 -9.37 -13.72
N LYS A 61 16.77 -9.89 -13.94
CA LYS A 61 17.14 -10.55 -15.19
C LYS A 61 16.36 -11.84 -15.42
N ASP A 62 16.15 -12.59 -14.35
CA ASP A 62 15.33 -13.79 -14.32
C ASP A 62 14.03 -13.49 -13.58
N MET A 63 12.92 -13.58 -14.30
CA MET A 63 11.56 -13.37 -13.78
C MET A 63 10.89 -14.68 -13.34
N SER A 64 11.56 -15.82 -13.47
CA SER A 64 11.05 -17.09 -12.97
C SER A 64 11.04 -17.08 -11.43
N TYR A 65 9.96 -17.61 -10.89
CA TYR A 65 9.77 -17.80 -9.46
C TYR A 65 9.02 -19.10 -9.25
N TYR A 66 9.29 -19.77 -8.13
CA TYR A 66 8.68 -21.03 -7.77
C TYR A 66 7.69 -20.81 -6.61
N MET A 67 7.10 -21.90 -6.14
CA MET A 67 6.09 -21.87 -5.09
C MET A 67 6.55 -21.16 -3.81
N GLN A 68 7.84 -21.31 -3.43
CA GLN A 68 8.41 -20.67 -2.25
C GLN A 68 8.38 -19.13 -2.35
N GLU A 69 8.82 -18.57 -3.48
CA GLU A 69 8.73 -17.13 -3.72
C GLU A 69 7.27 -16.66 -3.76
N GLY A 70 6.36 -17.45 -4.34
CA GLY A 70 4.93 -17.15 -4.37
C GLY A 70 4.33 -16.95 -2.98
N PHE A 71 4.60 -17.87 -2.04
CA PHE A 71 4.14 -17.73 -0.65
C PHE A 71 4.68 -16.47 0.03
N VAL A 72 5.97 -16.17 -0.18
CA VAL A 72 6.60 -14.97 0.39
C VAL A 72 6.00 -13.70 -0.20
N ILE A 73 5.77 -13.65 -1.51
CA ILE A 73 5.14 -12.50 -2.18
C ILE A 73 3.76 -12.24 -1.59
N VAL A 74 2.93 -13.28 -1.45
CA VAL A 74 1.56 -13.13 -0.90
C VAL A 74 1.60 -12.63 0.54
N ALA A 75 2.40 -13.25 1.41
CA ALA A 75 2.51 -12.85 2.81
C ALA A 75 3.01 -11.41 2.96
N LEU A 76 4.07 -11.03 2.25
CA LEU A 76 4.61 -9.66 2.28
C LEU A 76 3.62 -8.65 1.71
N THR A 77 2.87 -9.02 0.68
CA THR A 77 1.85 -8.15 0.08
C THR A 77 0.77 -7.82 1.11
N TRP A 78 0.21 -8.80 1.82
CA TRP A 78 -0.82 -8.54 2.83
C TRP A 78 -0.31 -7.63 3.97
N ILE A 79 0.90 -7.88 4.45
CA ILE A 79 1.52 -7.04 5.49
C ILE A 79 1.71 -5.61 4.97
N ALA A 80 2.25 -5.45 3.76
CA ALA A 80 2.52 -4.14 3.20
C ALA A 80 1.24 -3.37 2.89
N LEU A 81 0.23 -4.01 2.29
CA LEU A 81 -1.08 -3.40 2.04
C LEU A 81 -1.73 -2.91 3.33
N SER A 82 -1.71 -3.74 4.38
CA SER A 82 -2.26 -3.37 5.70
C SER A 82 -1.53 -2.17 6.29
N PHE A 83 -0.20 -2.13 6.17
CA PHE A 83 0.60 -1.02 6.67
C PHE A 83 0.38 0.28 5.90
N PHE A 84 0.50 0.24 4.57
CA PHE A 84 0.38 1.44 3.74
C PHE A 84 -1.05 1.97 3.65
N GLY A 85 -2.05 1.09 3.65
CA GLY A 85 -3.46 1.48 3.68
C GLY A 85 -3.91 2.07 5.03
N ALA A 86 -3.20 1.80 6.12
CA ALA A 86 -3.48 2.39 7.43
C ALA A 86 -2.99 3.83 7.59
N ILE A 87 -2.06 4.27 6.73
CA ILE A 87 -1.49 5.63 6.75
C ILE A 87 -2.56 6.73 6.72
N PRO A 88 -3.52 6.76 5.77
CA PRO A 88 -4.54 7.82 5.73
C PRO A 88 -5.41 7.83 7.00
N PHE A 89 -5.77 6.66 7.55
CA PHE A 89 -6.57 6.57 8.79
C PHE A 89 -5.83 7.10 10.01
N TYR A 90 -4.55 6.76 10.15
CA TYR A 90 -3.75 7.18 11.29
C TYR A 90 -3.40 8.67 11.22
N ILE A 91 -2.93 9.14 10.06
CA ILE A 91 -2.51 10.53 9.88
C ILE A 91 -3.69 11.50 9.94
N SER A 92 -4.85 11.14 9.36
CA SER A 92 -6.04 11.98 9.45
C SER A 92 -6.57 12.16 10.88
N GLY A 93 -6.15 11.28 11.82
CA GLY A 93 -6.65 11.26 13.19
C GLY A 93 -8.02 10.59 13.36
N TRP A 94 -8.60 10.06 12.28
CA TRP A 94 -9.86 9.29 12.34
C TRP A 94 -9.71 8.02 13.16
N ILE A 95 -8.57 7.34 13.03
CA ILE A 95 -8.20 6.19 13.86
C ILE A 95 -6.85 6.49 14.52
N PRO A 96 -6.84 7.14 15.71
CA PRO A 96 -5.62 7.67 16.32
C PRO A 96 -4.68 6.58 16.88
N LYS A 97 -5.16 5.34 16.99
CA LYS A 97 -4.36 4.19 17.44
C LYS A 97 -3.89 3.40 16.23
N LEU A 98 -2.57 3.26 16.08
CA LEU A 98 -1.97 2.58 14.93
C LEU A 98 -2.44 1.12 14.81
N HIS A 99 -2.59 0.39 15.92
CA HIS A 99 -3.04 -1.01 15.87
C HIS A 99 -4.49 -1.14 15.39
N ASP A 100 -5.37 -0.20 15.75
CA ASP A 100 -6.75 -0.17 15.27
C ASP A 100 -6.78 0.18 13.77
N ALA A 101 -5.95 1.13 13.32
CA ALA A 101 -5.87 1.49 11.90
C ALA A 101 -5.33 0.34 11.04
N LEU A 102 -4.34 -0.41 11.55
CA LEU A 102 -3.81 -1.62 10.90
C LEU A 102 -4.86 -2.73 10.85
N PHE A 103 -5.61 -2.93 11.95
CA PHE A 103 -6.69 -3.91 12.01
C PHE A 103 -7.79 -3.60 10.98
N GLU A 104 -8.27 -2.34 10.97
CA GLU A 104 -9.29 -1.87 10.04
C GLU A 104 -8.86 -2.07 8.58
N THR A 105 -7.62 -1.66 8.28
CA THR A 105 -7.08 -1.78 6.92
C THR A 105 -6.93 -3.24 6.50
N ALA A 106 -6.43 -4.09 7.39
CA ALA A 106 -6.30 -5.52 7.14
C ALA A 106 -7.68 -6.15 6.89
N SER A 107 -8.67 -5.85 7.75
CA SER A 107 -10.05 -6.33 7.63
C SER A 107 -10.69 -5.91 6.31
N GLY A 108 -10.54 -4.64 5.93
CA GLY A 108 -11.07 -4.11 4.67
C GLY A 108 -10.47 -4.78 3.45
N PHE A 109 -9.14 -4.95 3.40
CA PHE A 109 -8.48 -5.64 2.29
C PHE A 109 -8.79 -7.14 2.22
N SER A 110 -9.00 -7.80 3.37
CA SER A 110 -9.40 -9.21 3.43
C SER A 110 -10.91 -9.43 3.35
N THR A 111 -11.71 -8.38 3.13
CA THR A 111 -13.17 -8.43 3.06
C THR A 111 -13.84 -9.05 4.30
N THR A 112 -13.21 -8.89 5.47
CA THR A 112 -13.69 -9.48 6.73
C THR A 112 -14.83 -8.68 7.33
N GLY A 113 -14.70 -7.34 7.40
CA GLY A 113 -15.67 -6.45 8.03
C GLY A 113 -15.00 -5.49 8.98
#